data_AF-A0A2V9FWA0-F1
#
_entry.id   AF-A0A2V9FWA0-F1
#
_cell.length_a   1.000
_cell.length_b   1.000
_cell.length_c   1.000
_cell.angle_alpha   90.00
_cell.angle_beta   90.00
_cell.angle_gamma   90.00
#
_symmetry.space_group_name_H-M   'P 1'
#
loop_
_entity.id
_entity.type
_entity.pdbx_description
1 polymer ?
#
loop_
_entity_poly.entity_id
_entity_poly.type
_entity_poly.pdbx_seq_one_letter_code
_entity_poly.pdbx_strand_id
1 'polypeptide(L)'
;MAHRTTLEEQRPTNKPKAAKKPAAGGLAKAASHEDRESVFDAFRRWGYLEATLDPLGLFEPVKHADLDALTGEAAAEARGIYCNTVGADFMHLPEPERRRWIAERLEARSSQIDQHKILERLVRADLFEQVLQARYLGTKRFSLEGVTALIPLLDSILDTAGEHGARESVMAMSHRGRLNVMVHAACKTPHEVVAGFEDVDPRSVLGAGDVKYHVGATGSYVTSAGKKIGIHLVSNPSHLEAVDPVAVGRVRAKQTRYGLRGPYVDRSPETLNKVVPIVMHGDAAFAGQGIWAETLNLADLKAYTVGGTIHIIVNNLIGFTTKPTEEHSSRFASDIAKRQSVPIFHVNAEDPDAVVRIGKLAAEYRATFGN
;
A
#
# COMPACT_ATOMS: atom_id res chain seq x y z
N MET A 1 54.17 -16.37 -18.75
CA MET A 1 54.82 -17.20 -19.78
C MET A 1 54.34 -18.64 -19.63
N ALA A 2 54.16 -19.31 -20.76
CA ALA A 2 53.49 -20.58 -20.95
C ALA A 2 54.14 -21.77 -20.21
N HIS A 3 53.37 -22.79 -19.84
CA HIS A 3 53.27 -24.03 -20.63
C HIS A 3 52.28 -25.04 -20.01
N ARG A 4 51.45 -25.63 -20.88
CA ARG A 4 50.62 -26.81 -20.66
C ARG A 4 51.48 -28.05 -20.44
N THR A 5 50.95 -29.03 -19.69
CA THR A 5 51.17 -30.46 -19.96
C THR A 5 49.96 -31.29 -19.56
N THR A 6 49.51 -32.06 -20.54
CA THR A 6 48.57 -33.18 -20.53
C THR A 6 49.20 -34.42 -19.89
N LEU A 7 48.41 -35.34 -19.33
CA LEU A 7 48.26 -36.72 -19.84
C LEU A 7 47.41 -37.58 -18.90
N GLU A 8 46.58 -38.40 -19.54
CA GLU A 8 45.61 -39.34 -19.02
C GLU A 8 46.28 -40.58 -18.42
N GLU A 9 45.73 -41.11 -17.32
CA GLU A 9 46.03 -42.46 -16.84
C GLU A 9 44.84 -43.41 -17.06
N GLN A 10 45.13 -44.51 -17.73
CA GLN A 10 44.23 -45.60 -18.11
C GLN A 10 43.97 -46.55 -16.95
N ARG A 11 42.74 -47.10 -16.84
CA ARG A 11 42.46 -48.48 -16.36
C ARG A 11 40.98 -48.88 -16.64
N PRO A 12 40.63 -50.19 -16.67
CA PRO A 12 40.47 -50.94 -17.91
C PRO A 12 39.02 -51.39 -18.22
N THR A 13 38.86 -51.92 -19.43
CA THR A 13 37.66 -52.44 -20.10
C THR A 13 37.04 -53.70 -19.47
N ASN A 14 35.70 -53.78 -19.40
CA ASN A 14 34.91 -54.93 -19.92
C ASN A 14 33.37 -54.73 -19.87
N LYS A 15 32.77 -54.47 -21.04
CA LYS A 15 31.63 -55.12 -21.76
C LYS A 15 30.31 -55.54 -21.02
N PRO A 16 29.17 -55.70 -21.76
CA PRO A 16 27.99 -54.83 -21.68
C PRO A 16 26.73 -55.53 -21.15
N LYS A 17 25.66 -54.79 -20.80
CA LYS A 17 24.29 -55.33 -20.82
C LYS A 17 23.17 -54.27 -20.90
N ALA A 18 22.40 -54.42 -21.96
CA ALA A 18 20.95 -54.21 -22.14
C ALA A 18 20.31 -52.85 -21.77
N ALA A 19 19.75 -52.21 -22.79
CA ALA A 19 18.76 -51.15 -22.68
C ALA A 19 17.52 -51.60 -21.88
N LYS A 20 17.08 -50.75 -20.94
CA LYS A 20 15.71 -50.74 -20.40
C LYS A 20 15.08 -49.38 -20.68
N LYS A 21 13.87 -49.42 -21.24
CA LYS A 21 12.95 -48.30 -21.54
C LYS A 21 12.76 -47.35 -20.34
N PRO A 22 12.43 -46.06 -20.59
CA PRO A 22 12.08 -45.14 -19.52
C PRO A 22 10.70 -45.52 -18.96
N ALA A 23 10.59 -45.62 -17.64
CA ALA A 23 9.32 -45.78 -16.95
C ALA A 23 9.19 -44.70 -15.86
N ALA A 24 8.05 -44.00 -15.90
CA ALA A 24 7.40 -43.31 -14.79
C ALA A 24 8.17 -42.15 -14.12
N GLY A 25 8.35 -41.04 -14.85
CA GLY A 25 8.67 -39.72 -14.26
C GLY A 25 7.44 -38.84 -13.94
N GLY A 26 6.22 -39.36 -14.10
CA GLY A 26 4.98 -38.55 -14.06
C GLY A 26 4.28 -38.47 -12.69
N LEU A 27 4.52 -39.41 -11.78
CA LEU A 27 3.74 -39.53 -10.53
C LEU A 27 4.40 -38.85 -9.33
N ALA A 28 5.73 -38.74 -9.29
CA ALA A 28 6.44 -38.09 -8.18
C ALA A 28 6.28 -36.56 -8.16
N LYS A 29 6.09 -35.93 -9.33
CA LYS A 29 5.87 -34.48 -9.44
C LYS A 29 4.48 -34.04 -8.99
N ALA A 30 3.47 -34.89 -9.12
CA ALA A 30 2.10 -34.56 -8.74
C ALA A 30 1.91 -34.59 -7.20
N ALA A 31 2.46 -35.62 -6.54
CA ALA A 31 2.39 -35.75 -5.08
C ALA A 31 3.14 -34.61 -4.35
N SER A 32 4.32 -34.20 -4.85
CA SER A 32 5.05 -33.06 -4.25
C SER A 32 4.35 -31.70 -4.46
N HIS A 33 3.53 -31.57 -5.51
CA HIS A 33 2.82 -30.32 -5.81
C HIS A 33 1.54 -30.18 -4.98
N GLU A 34 0.84 -31.29 -4.69
CA GLU A 34 -0.30 -31.31 -3.76
C GLU A 34 0.14 -30.98 -2.32
N ASP A 35 1.31 -31.47 -1.89
CA ASP A 35 1.90 -31.09 -0.60
C ASP A 35 2.32 -29.61 -0.57
N ARG A 36 2.87 -29.07 -1.67
CA ARG A 36 3.25 -27.65 -1.74
C ARG A 36 2.04 -26.71 -1.73
N GLU A 37 1.04 -26.97 -2.57
CA GLU A 37 -0.14 -26.09 -2.67
C GLU A 37 -0.94 -26.07 -1.37
N SER A 38 -1.09 -27.19 -0.68
CA SER A 38 -1.76 -27.24 0.62
C SER A 38 -1.01 -26.44 1.69
N VAL A 39 0.33 -26.54 1.72
CA VAL A 39 1.18 -25.70 2.57
C VAL A 39 0.98 -24.23 2.25
N PHE A 40 1.09 -23.82 0.98
CA PHE A 40 0.92 -22.44 0.58
C PHE A 40 -0.49 -21.91 0.86
N ASP A 41 -1.55 -22.71 0.68
CA ASP A 41 -2.92 -22.31 1.02
C ASP A 41 -3.08 -21.98 2.51
N ALA A 42 -2.44 -22.74 3.41
CA ALA A 42 -2.44 -22.44 4.83
C ALA A 42 -1.76 -21.09 5.12
N PHE A 43 -0.59 -20.83 4.54
CA PHE A 43 0.13 -19.55 4.70
C PHE A 43 -0.61 -18.37 4.06
N ARG A 44 -1.25 -18.56 2.90
CA ARG A 44 -2.12 -17.53 2.28
C ARG A 44 -3.28 -17.14 3.19
N ARG A 45 -3.83 -18.08 3.96
CA ARG A 45 -4.97 -17.83 4.88
C ARG A 45 -4.55 -17.20 6.19
N TRP A 46 -3.46 -17.67 6.79
CA TRP A 46 -3.14 -17.38 8.18
C TRP A 46 -1.81 -16.67 8.39
N GLY A 47 -0.96 -16.59 7.36
CA GLY A 47 0.40 -16.09 7.50
C GLY A 47 0.48 -14.65 8.01
N TYR A 48 -0.50 -13.81 7.66
CA TYR A 48 -0.59 -12.42 8.14
C TYR A 48 -0.69 -12.29 9.67
N LEU A 49 -1.17 -13.32 10.38
CA LEU A 49 -1.21 -13.33 11.84
C LEU A 49 0.18 -13.47 12.45
N GLU A 50 1.06 -14.23 11.77
CA GLU A 50 2.44 -14.49 12.16
C GLU A 50 3.47 -13.51 11.54
N ALA A 51 2.99 -12.49 10.81
CA ALA A 51 3.86 -11.51 10.17
C ALA A 51 4.62 -10.63 11.19
N THR A 52 5.88 -10.35 10.89
CA THR A 52 6.76 -9.48 11.69
C THR A 52 6.57 -8.02 11.29
N LEU A 53 5.44 -7.46 11.74
CA LEU A 53 4.95 -6.14 11.31
C LEU A 53 5.46 -4.99 12.15
N ASP A 54 5.71 -5.22 13.44
CA ASP A 54 6.09 -4.19 14.39
C ASP A 54 7.53 -4.41 14.90
N PRO A 55 8.48 -3.55 14.48
CA PRO A 55 9.87 -3.65 14.92
C PRO A 55 10.05 -3.28 16.40
N LEU A 56 9.07 -2.61 17.02
CA LEU A 56 9.13 -2.20 18.44
C LEU A 56 8.62 -3.28 19.39
N GLY A 57 8.01 -4.36 18.88
CA GLY A 57 7.49 -5.46 19.69
C GLY A 57 6.27 -5.10 20.56
N LEU A 58 5.58 -4.01 20.26
CA LEU A 58 4.32 -3.60 20.90
C LEU A 58 3.11 -4.35 20.31
N PHE A 59 3.26 -4.88 19.09
CA PHE A 59 2.25 -5.67 18.40
C PHE A 59 2.83 -7.03 17.99
N GLU A 60 2.70 -8.01 18.89
CA GLU A 60 3.29 -9.34 18.71
C GLU A 60 2.53 -10.19 17.66
N PRO A 61 3.25 -10.99 16.86
CA PRO A 61 2.63 -12.00 15.99
C PRO A 61 1.85 -13.05 16.78
N VAL A 62 0.73 -13.52 16.24
CA VAL A 62 -0.10 -14.57 16.83
C VAL A 62 0.15 -15.87 16.10
N LYS A 63 0.66 -16.86 16.83
CA LYS A 63 0.88 -18.21 16.31
C LYS A 63 -0.43 -18.89 15.94
N HIS A 64 -0.43 -19.56 14.79
CA HIS A 64 -1.59 -20.28 14.29
C HIS A 64 -1.29 -21.78 14.19
N ALA A 65 -2.14 -22.61 14.80
CA ALA A 65 -1.93 -24.05 14.91
C ALA A 65 -1.73 -24.73 13.54
N ASP A 66 -2.47 -24.29 12.51
CA ASP A 66 -2.33 -24.80 11.14
C ASP A 66 -0.96 -24.52 10.50
N LEU A 67 -0.21 -23.51 10.98
CA LEU A 67 1.11 -23.17 10.46
C LEU A 67 2.24 -23.82 11.27
N ASP A 68 2.04 -24.02 12.58
CA ASP A 68 3.04 -24.63 13.46
C ASP A 68 3.32 -26.09 13.09
N ALA A 69 2.32 -26.81 12.58
CA ALA A 69 2.47 -28.18 12.13
C ALA A 69 3.23 -28.31 10.79
N LEU A 70 3.37 -27.23 10.03
CA LEU A 70 3.96 -27.25 8.70
C LEU A 70 5.47 -26.99 8.76
N THR A 71 6.24 -27.96 8.27
CA THR A 71 7.70 -27.91 8.24
C THR A 71 8.23 -28.31 6.85
N GLY A 72 9.51 -28.08 6.59
CA GLY A 72 10.15 -28.38 5.31
C GLY A 72 10.37 -27.15 4.41
N GLU A 73 10.91 -27.38 3.22
CA GLU A 73 11.35 -26.32 2.29
C GLU A 73 10.18 -25.43 1.82
N ALA A 74 9.05 -26.03 1.43
CA ALA A 74 7.88 -25.28 0.99
C ALA A 74 7.30 -24.41 2.12
N ALA A 75 7.29 -24.90 3.36
CA ALA A 75 6.82 -24.13 4.51
C ALA A 75 7.78 -22.99 4.85
N ALA A 76 9.10 -23.20 4.75
CA ALA A 76 10.09 -22.16 4.96
C ALA A 76 9.96 -21.04 3.91
N GLU A 77 9.74 -21.40 2.64
CA GLU A 77 9.51 -20.44 1.56
C GLU A 77 8.21 -19.65 1.77
N ALA A 78 7.08 -20.34 2.00
CA ALA A 78 5.80 -19.70 2.24
C ALA A 78 5.84 -18.77 3.48
N ARG A 79 6.53 -19.18 4.54
CA ARG A 79 6.77 -18.35 5.74
C ARG A 79 7.58 -17.09 5.40
N GLY A 80 8.59 -17.20 4.54
CA GLY A 80 9.37 -16.05 4.06
C GLY A 80 8.54 -15.02 3.29
N ILE A 81 7.46 -15.47 2.63
CA ILE A 81 6.56 -14.61 1.84
C ILE A 81 5.46 -14.00 2.72
N TYR A 82 4.80 -14.82 3.55
CA TYR A 82 3.55 -14.44 4.21
C TYR A 82 3.70 -14.06 5.70
N CYS A 83 4.85 -14.33 6.32
CA CYS A 83 5.08 -14.11 7.76
C CYS A 83 6.28 -13.18 8.06
N ASN A 84 6.78 -12.45 7.06
CA ASN A 84 7.88 -11.51 7.24
C ASN A 84 7.36 -10.07 7.44
N THR A 85 7.96 -9.08 6.79
CA THR A 85 7.62 -7.65 6.88
C THR A 85 6.30 -7.30 6.18
N VAL A 86 5.64 -8.26 5.55
CA VAL A 86 4.31 -8.13 4.94
C VAL A 86 3.39 -9.22 5.47
N GLY A 87 2.22 -8.82 5.94
CA GLY A 87 1.09 -9.71 6.23
C GLY A 87 -0.03 -9.42 5.25
N ALA A 88 -0.40 -10.40 4.42
CA ALA A 88 -1.45 -10.24 3.42
C ALA A 88 -2.73 -10.99 3.86
N ASP A 89 -3.82 -10.27 4.05
CA ASP A 89 -5.15 -10.82 4.33
C ASP A 89 -6.07 -10.59 3.14
N PHE A 90 -6.22 -11.62 2.32
CA PHE A 90 -7.01 -11.57 1.08
C PHE A 90 -7.80 -12.85 0.81
N MET A 91 -7.61 -13.91 1.60
CA MET A 91 -8.30 -15.18 1.37
C MET A 91 -9.81 -15.12 1.70
N HIS A 92 -10.25 -14.07 2.40
CA HIS A 92 -11.65 -13.77 2.65
C HIS A 92 -12.40 -13.25 1.41
N LEU A 93 -11.68 -12.87 0.33
CA LEU A 93 -12.30 -12.44 -0.92
C LEU A 93 -13.09 -13.59 -1.57
N PRO A 94 -14.35 -13.38 -1.97
CA PRO A 94 -15.15 -14.44 -2.56
C PRO A 94 -14.65 -14.83 -3.97
N GLU A 95 -14.14 -13.88 -4.75
CA GLU A 95 -13.69 -14.13 -6.14
C GLU A 95 -12.37 -14.92 -6.16
N PRO A 96 -12.34 -16.16 -6.69
CA PRO A 96 -11.11 -16.95 -6.78
C PRO A 96 -10.04 -16.30 -7.68
N GLU A 97 -10.46 -15.61 -8.73
CA GLU A 97 -9.55 -14.92 -9.66
C GLU A 97 -8.76 -13.82 -8.96
N ARG A 98 -9.41 -13.02 -8.10
CA ARG A 98 -8.76 -11.96 -7.32
C ARG A 98 -7.75 -12.52 -6.34
N ARG A 99 -8.12 -13.61 -5.63
CA ARG A 99 -7.21 -14.32 -4.71
C ARG A 99 -5.98 -14.86 -5.44
N ARG A 100 -6.19 -15.53 -6.57
CA ARG A 100 -5.10 -16.05 -7.41
C ARG A 100 -4.18 -14.94 -7.89
N TRP A 101 -4.75 -13.84 -8.40
CA TRP A 101 -4.00 -12.69 -8.90
C TRP A 101 -3.08 -12.07 -7.84
N ILE A 102 -3.55 -12.01 -6.58
CA ILE A 102 -2.76 -11.52 -5.45
C ILE A 102 -1.66 -12.52 -5.10
N ALA A 103 -2.01 -13.80 -4.93
CA ALA A 103 -1.05 -14.85 -4.59
C ALA A 103 0.08 -14.94 -5.62
N GLU A 104 -0.23 -14.92 -6.91
CA GLU A 104 0.76 -14.94 -8.00
C GLU A 104 1.75 -13.78 -7.92
N ARG A 105 1.32 -12.60 -7.45
CA ARG A 105 2.19 -11.42 -7.33
C ARG A 105 3.02 -11.41 -6.05
N LEU A 106 2.47 -11.89 -4.94
CA LEU A 106 3.21 -12.01 -3.68
C LEU A 106 4.27 -13.13 -3.77
N GLU A 107 3.96 -14.20 -4.49
CA GLU A 107 4.85 -15.37 -4.65
C GLU A 107 5.82 -15.22 -5.82
N ALA A 108 5.61 -14.24 -6.70
CA ALA A 108 6.56 -13.92 -7.75
C ALA A 108 7.87 -13.37 -7.17
N ARG A 109 8.97 -13.64 -7.88
CA ARG A 109 10.27 -13.03 -7.55
C ARG A 109 10.15 -11.51 -7.61
N SER A 110 10.56 -10.84 -6.54
CA SER A 110 10.54 -9.37 -6.45
C SER A 110 11.19 -8.75 -7.67
N SER A 111 10.48 -7.80 -8.30
CA SER A 111 11.08 -6.92 -9.29
C SER A 111 12.20 -6.10 -8.64
N GLN A 112 13.18 -5.68 -9.44
CA GLN A 112 14.22 -4.76 -8.96
C GLN A 112 13.57 -3.44 -8.54
N ILE A 113 13.87 -3.01 -7.32
CA ILE A 113 13.39 -1.75 -6.73
C ILE A 113 14.53 -0.73 -6.83
N ASP A 114 14.18 0.51 -7.15
CA ASP A 114 15.13 1.62 -7.10
C ASP A 114 15.31 2.11 -5.67
N GLN A 115 16.22 1.46 -4.95
CA GLN A 115 16.55 1.80 -3.56
C GLN A 115 17.14 3.21 -3.41
N HIS A 116 17.78 3.75 -4.47
CA HIS A 116 18.30 5.12 -4.44
C HIS A 116 17.15 6.12 -4.41
N LYS A 117 16.13 5.92 -5.26
CA LYS A 117 14.92 6.75 -5.26
C LYS A 117 14.20 6.69 -3.91
N ILE A 118 14.06 5.49 -3.33
CA ILE A 118 13.45 5.30 -2.01
C ILE A 118 14.19 6.10 -0.95
N LEU A 119 15.52 5.93 -0.87
CA LEU A 119 16.35 6.65 0.09
C LEU A 119 16.25 8.16 -0.08
N GLU A 120 16.29 8.66 -1.32
CA GLU A 120 16.12 10.09 -1.62
C GLU A 120 14.77 10.61 -1.08
N ARG A 121 13.68 9.87 -1.28
CA ARG A 121 12.35 10.25 -0.78
C ARG A 121 12.30 10.27 0.75
N LEU A 122 12.87 9.26 1.41
CA LEU A 122 12.94 9.20 2.87
C LEU A 122 13.76 10.36 3.45
N VAL A 123 14.95 10.62 2.90
CA VAL A 123 15.81 11.73 3.35
C VAL A 123 15.12 13.08 3.17
N ARG A 124 14.43 13.30 2.05
CA ARG A 124 13.69 14.54 1.83
C ARG A 124 12.56 14.73 2.84
N ALA A 125 11.79 13.68 3.11
CA ALA A 125 10.70 13.70 4.08
C ALA A 125 11.21 14.02 5.49
N ASP A 126 12.30 13.36 5.90
CA ASP A 126 12.91 13.53 7.22
C ASP A 126 13.55 14.92 7.39
N LEU A 127 14.32 15.39 6.40
CA LEU A 127 14.91 16.73 6.42
C LEU A 127 13.83 17.83 6.53
N PHE A 128 12.68 17.64 5.89
CA PHE A 128 11.58 18.58 6.00
C PHE A 128 11.02 18.65 7.44
N GLU A 129 10.83 17.51 8.11
CA GLU A 129 10.42 17.48 9.52
C GLU A 129 11.48 18.13 10.42
N GLN A 130 12.77 17.83 10.22
CA GLN A 130 13.86 18.44 10.99
C GLN A 130 13.89 19.96 10.84
N VAL A 131 13.68 20.49 9.62
CA VAL A 131 13.61 21.94 9.38
C VAL A 131 12.42 22.56 10.10
N LEU A 132 11.23 21.95 10.02
CA LEU A 132 10.07 22.43 10.74
C LEU A 132 10.32 22.42 12.26
N GLN A 133 10.96 21.36 12.77
CA GLN A 133 11.34 21.20 14.18
C GLN A 133 12.29 22.29 14.65
N ALA A 134 13.33 22.58 13.88
CA ALA A 134 14.32 23.58 14.24
C ALA A 134 13.81 25.02 14.14
N ARG A 135 12.87 25.32 13.22
CA ARG A 135 12.45 26.70 12.91
C ARG A 135 11.16 27.14 13.62
N TYR A 136 10.20 26.24 13.84
CA TYR A 136 8.89 26.61 14.39
C TYR A 136 8.66 26.01 15.79
N LEU A 137 9.57 26.29 16.73
CA LEU A 137 9.53 25.78 18.10
C LEU A 137 8.21 26.16 18.81
N GLY A 138 7.67 25.26 19.62
CA GLY A 138 6.44 25.49 20.39
C GLY A 138 5.13 25.45 19.59
N THR A 139 5.19 25.36 18.26
CA THR A 139 3.99 25.15 17.44
C THR A 139 3.61 23.68 17.46
N LYS A 140 2.36 23.35 17.82
CA LYS A 140 1.86 21.97 17.73
C LYS A 140 1.96 21.50 16.27
N ARG A 141 2.72 20.42 16.05
CA ARG A 141 2.88 19.78 14.75
C ARG A 141 2.44 18.34 14.81
N PHE A 142 1.91 17.88 13.68
CA PHE A 142 1.48 16.51 13.49
C PHE A 142 2.51 15.81 12.60
N SER A 143 3.71 15.61 13.15
CA SER A 143 4.92 15.13 12.45
C SER A 143 4.70 13.78 11.75
N LEU A 144 5.39 13.55 10.62
CA LEU A 144 5.46 12.24 9.98
C LEU A 144 6.58 11.34 10.55
N GLU A 145 7.38 11.82 11.53
CA GLU A 145 8.44 11.03 12.14
C GLU A 145 7.94 9.66 12.64
N GLY A 146 8.73 8.62 12.38
CA GLY A 146 8.40 7.21 12.63
C GLY A 146 7.55 6.54 11.55
N VAL A 147 7.01 7.29 10.57
CA VAL A 147 6.19 6.75 9.46
C VAL A 147 6.50 7.44 8.13
N THR A 148 7.75 7.88 7.94
CA THR A 148 8.22 8.58 6.73
C THR A 148 8.12 7.75 5.45
N ALA A 149 8.04 6.42 5.59
CA ALA A 149 7.76 5.49 4.49
C ALA A 149 6.43 5.75 3.76
N LEU A 150 5.52 6.56 4.32
CA LEU A 150 4.34 7.05 3.61
C LEU A 150 4.69 7.77 2.30
N ILE A 151 5.80 8.51 2.25
CA ILE A 151 6.19 9.26 1.06
C ILE A 151 6.61 8.33 -0.11
N PRO A 152 7.55 7.37 0.06
CA PRO A 152 7.83 6.41 -1.00
C PRO A 152 6.62 5.51 -1.33
N LEU A 153 5.73 5.21 -0.38
CA LEU A 153 4.47 4.52 -0.66
C LEU A 153 3.60 5.28 -1.68
N LEU A 154 3.35 6.56 -1.41
CA LEU A 154 2.55 7.43 -2.29
C LEU A 154 3.20 7.59 -3.66
N ASP A 155 4.52 7.76 -3.70
CA ASP A 155 5.31 7.85 -4.94
C ASP A 155 5.13 6.58 -5.80
N SER A 156 5.19 5.39 -5.20
CA SER A 156 4.92 4.13 -5.88
C SER A 156 3.49 4.02 -6.40
N ILE A 157 2.49 4.38 -5.58
CA ILE A 157 1.08 4.32 -5.97
C ILE A 157 0.81 5.26 -7.15
N LEU A 158 1.34 6.48 -7.11
CA LEU A 158 1.14 7.48 -8.16
C LEU A 158 1.86 7.10 -9.46
N ASP A 159 3.08 6.57 -9.38
CA ASP A 159 3.80 6.07 -10.54
C ASP A 159 3.02 4.96 -11.25
N THR A 160 2.59 3.94 -10.50
CA THR A 160 1.79 2.84 -11.02
C THR A 160 0.42 3.32 -11.54
N ALA A 161 -0.27 4.21 -10.82
CA ALA A 161 -1.51 4.81 -11.31
C ALA A 161 -1.32 5.50 -12.68
N GLY A 162 -0.22 6.23 -12.86
CA GLY A 162 0.12 6.87 -14.14
C GLY A 162 0.41 5.87 -15.25
N GLU A 163 1.04 4.72 -14.94
CA GLU A 163 1.20 3.60 -15.88
C GLU A 163 -0.16 3.10 -16.37
N HIS A 164 -1.15 3.00 -15.48
CA HIS A 164 -2.53 2.59 -15.75
C HIS A 164 -3.47 3.72 -16.21
N GLY A 165 -2.92 4.86 -16.64
CA GLY A 165 -3.67 5.91 -17.33
C GLY A 165 -4.30 6.99 -16.45
N ALA A 166 -3.93 7.05 -15.16
CA ALA A 166 -4.35 8.14 -14.28
C ALA A 166 -3.94 9.51 -14.83
N ARG A 167 -4.89 10.46 -14.75
CA ARG A 167 -4.72 11.87 -15.12
C ARG A 167 -4.79 12.76 -13.89
N GLU A 168 -5.59 12.37 -12.91
CA GLU A 168 -5.73 13.04 -11.64
C GLU A 168 -5.72 12.04 -10.48
N SER A 169 -5.26 12.48 -9.31
CA SER A 169 -5.50 11.82 -8.04
C SER A 169 -6.13 12.81 -7.07
N VAL A 170 -7.23 12.39 -6.45
CA VAL A 170 -7.85 13.12 -5.35
C VAL A 170 -7.40 12.43 -4.07
N MET A 171 -6.79 13.21 -3.18
CA MET A 171 -6.28 12.74 -1.91
C MET A 171 -7.12 13.30 -0.77
N ALA A 172 -7.36 12.50 0.25
CA ALA A 172 -7.84 12.96 1.55
C ALA A 172 -6.95 12.37 2.64
N MET A 173 -6.71 13.14 3.70
CA MET A 173 -5.93 12.66 4.83
C MET A 173 -6.26 13.39 6.11
N SER A 174 -5.99 12.71 7.23
CA SER A 174 -5.90 13.33 8.56
C SER A 174 -4.70 14.30 8.67
N HIS A 175 -4.40 14.76 9.88
CA HIS A 175 -3.33 15.73 10.11
C HIS A 175 -1.91 15.12 10.11
N ARG A 176 -1.75 13.82 10.37
CA ARG A 176 -0.44 13.15 10.54
C ARG A 176 0.37 13.20 9.24
N GLY A 177 1.51 13.92 9.28
CA GLY A 177 2.42 14.09 8.15
C GLY A 177 1.84 14.86 6.96
N ARG A 178 0.73 15.57 7.13
CA ARG A 178 0.03 16.26 6.03
C ARG A 178 0.91 17.27 5.29
N LEU A 179 1.73 18.02 6.01
CA LEU A 179 2.62 19.01 5.39
C LEU A 179 3.68 18.32 4.53
N ASN A 180 4.17 17.16 4.97
CA ASN A 180 5.10 16.32 4.23
C ASN A 180 4.46 15.84 2.91
N VAL A 181 3.22 15.35 2.98
CA VAL A 181 2.42 14.96 1.80
C VAL A 181 2.17 16.15 0.86
N MET A 182 1.87 17.34 1.38
CA MET A 182 1.70 18.54 0.55
C MET A 182 2.94 18.86 -0.27
N VAL A 183 4.13 18.82 0.36
CA VAL A 183 5.39 19.13 -0.32
C VAL A 183 5.78 18.00 -1.28
N HIS A 184 5.76 16.75 -0.82
CA HIS A 184 6.42 15.66 -1.54
C HIS A 184 5.50 14.85 -2.46
N ALA A 185 4.17 14.87 -2.23
CA ALA A 185 3.20 14.18 -3.09
C ALA A 185 2.29 15.15 -3.86
N ALA A 186 1.77 16.20 -3.21
CA ALA A 186 0.98 17.23 -3.89
C ALA A 186 1.85 18.29 -4.60
N CYS A 187 3.18 18.20 -4.45
CA CYS A 187 4.16 19.05 -5.13
C CYS A 187 3.97 20.55 -4.88
N LYS A 188 3.52 20.93 -3.66
CA LYS A 188 3.59 22.31 -3.19
C LYS A 188 5.03 22.69 -2.92
N THR A 189 5.35 23.96 -3.15
CA THR A 189 6.67 24.45 -2.75
C THR A 189 6.75 24.51 -1.23
N PRO A 190 7.90 24.20 -0.61
CA PRO A 190 8.08 24.36 0.83
C PRO A 190 7.72 25.77 1.31
N HIS A 191 8.02 26.80 0.50
CA HIS A 191 7.66 28.20 0.78
C HIS A 191 6.15 28.41 0.96
N GLU A 192 5.32 27.90 0.05
CA GLU A 192 3.85 28.00 0.19
C GLU A 192 3.34 27.32 1.47
N VAL A 193 3.97 26.22 1.89
CA VAL A 193 3.57 25.48 3.09
C VAL A 193 3.99 26.20 4.36
N VAL A 194 5.22 26.75 4.40
CA VAL A 194 5.72 27.48 5.58
C VAL A 194 5.13 28.88 5.71
N ALA A 195 4.68 29.52 4.61
CA ALA A 195 3.98 30.79 4.68
C ALA A 195 2.76 30.73 5.61
N GLY A 196 2.05 29.59 5.68
CA GLY A 196 0.94 29.39 6.62
C GLY A 196 1.36 29.24 8.10
N PHE A 197 2.65 29.13 8.41
CA PHE A 197 3.19 29.26 9.77
C PHE A 197 3.55 30.70 10.13
N GLU A 198 3.89 31.50 9.12
CA GLU A 198 4.38 32.87 9.27
C GLU A 198 3.29 33.91 9.04
N ASP A 199 2.08 33.49 8.67
CA ASP A 199 0.93 34.37 8.49
C ASP A 199 0.48 34.96 9.84
N VAL A 200 0.67 36.28 10.00
CA VAL A 200 0.44 37.04 11.25
C VAL A 200 -0.84 37.87 11.18
N ASP A 201 -1.81 37.58 10.29
CA ASP A 201 -3.04 38.39 10.22
C ASP A 201 -4.29 37.72 10.84
N PRO A 202 -4.46 37.80 12.17
CA PRO A 202 -5.68 37.38 12.85
C PRO A 202 -6.90 38.28 12.57
N ARG A 203 -6.79 39.30 11.68
CA ARG A 203 -7.88 40.26 11.36
C ARG A 203 -8.25 40.30 9.89
N SER A 204 -7.66 39.49 9.01
CA SER A 204 -8.09 39.40 7.62
C SER A 204 -9.52 38.83 7.55
N VAL A 205 -10.48 39.73 7.31
CA VAL A 205 -11.93 39.47 7.24
C VAL A 205 -12.38 38.90 5.88
N LEU A 206 -11.44 38.61 4.97
CA LEU A 206 -11.71 37.95 3.69
C LEU A 206 -11.44 36.44 3.80
N GLY A 207 -12.29 35.78 4.60
CA GLY A 207 -12.30 34.34 4.84
C GLY A 207 -11.60 33.99 6.15
N ALA A 208 -12.36 33.52 7.13
CA ALA A 208 -11.80 32.94 8.34
C ALA A 208 -10.86 31.80 7.94
N GLY A 209 -9.55 32.06 7.94
CA GLY A 209 -8.54 31.07 7.61
C GLY A 209 -8.69 29.87 8.53
N ASP A 210 -8.66 28.67 7.97
CA ASP A 210 -8.62 27.45 8.77
C ASP A 210 -7.17 27.17 9.20
N VAL A 211 -6.96 26.31 10.19
CA VAL A 211 -5.59 25.92 10.57
C VAL A 211 -4.88 25.28 9.37
N LYS A 212 -3.59 25.54 9.20
CA LYS A 212 -2.74 25.03 8.09
C LYS A 212 -2.91 23.54 7.76
N TYR A 213 -3.27 22.72 8.75
CA TYR A 213 -3.53 21.28 8.58
C TYR A 213 -4.89 20.94 7.95
N HIS A 214 -5.76 21.91 7.72
CA HIS A 214 -7.07 21.74 7.11
C HIS A 214 -7.13 22.25 5.67
N VAL A 215 -6.16 23.07 5.27
CA VAL A 215 -6.09 23.64 3.92
C VAL A 215 -5.76 22.54 2.91
N GLY A 216 -6.46 22.53 1.78
CA GLY A 216 -6.19 21.63 0.67
C GLY A 216 -4.97 22.05 -0.14
N ALA A 217 -4.50 21.18 -1.03
CA ALA A 217 -3.41 21.49 -1.94
C ALA A 217 -3.72 21.01 -3.35
N THR A 218 -3.35 21.81 -4.35
CA THR A 218 -3.42 21.42 -5.75
C THR A 218 -2.03 21.58 -6.36
N GLY A 219 -1.60 20.57 -7.12
CA GLY A 219 -0.32 20.59 -7.82
C GLY A 219 -0.26 19.54 -8.92
N SER A 220 0.93 19.31 -9.46
CA SER A 220 1.16 18.32 -10.52
C SER A 220 2.34 17.44 -10.15
N TYR A 221 2.06 16.15 -9.97
CA TYR A 221 3.07 15.12 -9.80
C TYR A 221 3.57 14.64 -11.16
N VAL A 222 4.87 14.35 -11.27
CA VAL A 222 5.49 13.79 -12.48
C VAL A 222 6.00 12.41 -12.14
N THR A 223 5.49 11.38 -12.84
CA THR A 223 5.90 10.00 -12.62
C THR A 223 7.33 9.74 -13.10
N SER A 224 7.92 8.63 -12.68
CA SER A 224 9.24 8.19 -13.20
C SER A 224 9.28 8.07 -14.73
N ALA A 225 8.14 7.76 -15.36
CA ALA A 225 7.98 7.68 -16.81
C ALA A 225 7.69 9.05 -17.49
N GLY A 226 7.72 10.15 -16.74
CA GLY A 226 7.47 11.51 -17.23
C GLY A 226 6.00 11.88 -17.44
N LYS A 227 5.05 11.03 -17.02
CA LYS A 227 3.61 11.33 -17.11
C LYS A 227 3.23 12.33 -16.01
N LYS A 228 2.38 13.30 -16.35
CA LYS A 228 1.84 14.26 -15.37
C LYS A 228 0.50 13.79 -14.80
N ILE A 229 0.40 13.79 -13.49
CA ILE A 229 -0.83 13.53 -12.73
C ILE A 229 -1.19 14.79 -11.94
N GLY A 230 -2.39 15.32 -12.15
CA GLY A 230 -2.92 16.42 -11.34
C GLY A 230 -3.27 15.92 -9.94
N ILE A 231 -2.76 16.56 -8.90
CA ILE A 231 -3.04 16.19 -7.50
C ILE A 231 -4.00 17.20 -6.90
N HIS A 232 -5.03 16.71 -6.24
CA HIS A 232 -5.95 17.53 -5.44
C HIS A 232 -6.12 16.91 -4.05
N LEU A 233 -5.39 17.43 -3.08
CA LEU A 233 -5.57 17.16 -1.66
C LEU A 233 -6.75 18.00 -1.12
N VAL A 234 -7.78 17.33 -0.65
CA VAL A 234 -9.04 17.95 -0.20
C VAL A 234 -8.84 18.65 1.15
N SER A 235 -9.46 19.82 1.32
CA SER A 235 -9.56 20.48 2.63
C SER A 235 -10.48 19.69 3.56
N ASN A 236 -10.14 19.61 4.85
CA ASN A 236 -10.92 18.84 5.83
C ASN A 236 -10.97 19.53 7.19
N PRO A 237 -12.06 19.37 7.96
CA PRO A 237 -12.10 19.81 9.34
C PRO A 237 -11.24 18.89 10.24
N SER A 238 -11.14 19.22 11.53
CA SER A 238 -10.51 18.35 12.53
C SER A 238 -11.30 17.07 12.84
N HIS A 239 -12.58 16.99 12.44
CA HIS A 239 -13.41 15.81 12.59
C HIS A 239 -12.86 14.71 11.67
N LEU A 240 -12.12 13.76 12.25
CA LEU A 240 -11.44 12.69 11.52
C LEU A 240 -12.45 11.86 10.71
N GLU A 241 -12.01 11.35 9.56
CA GLU A 241 -12.80 10.60 8.57
C GLU A 241 -13.98 11.37 7.91
N ALA A 242 -14.35 12.56 8.39
CA ALA A 242 -15.46 13.33 7.81
C ALA A 242 -15.23 13.77 6.36
N VAL A 243 -13.96 13.82 5.92
CA VAL A 243 -13.59 14.18 4.54
C VAL A 243 -13.71 13.00 3.56
N ASP A 244 -13.76 11.77 4.05
CA ASP A 244 -13.73 10.57 3.22
C ASP A 244 -14.85 10.54 2.16
N PRO A 245 -16.15 10.69 2.52
CA PRO A 245 -17.21 10.71 1.52
C PRO A 245 -17.13 11.96 0.62
N VAL A 246 -16.57 13.07 1.13
CA VAL A 246 -16.37 14.30 0.35
C VAL A 246 -15.33 14.07 -0.76
N ALA A 247 -14.23 13.39 -0.44
CA ALA A 247 -13.18 13.05 -1.39
C ALA A 247 -13.69 12.08 -2.46
N VAL A 248 -14.41 11.03 -2.05
CA VAL A 248 -15.05 10.08 -2.98
C VAL A 248 -16.05 10.80 -3.89
N GLY A 249 -16.89 11.69 -3.36
CA GLY A 249 -17.81 12.50 -4.14
C GLY A 249 -17.11 13.42 -5.15
N ARG A 250 -15.97 14.02 -4.79
CA ARG A 250 -15.14 14.80 -5.72
C ARG A 250 -14.57 13.93 -6.84
N VAL A 251 -14.11 12.72 -6.53
CA VAL A 251 -13.67 11.76 -7.55
C VAL A 251 -14.79 11.41 -8.49
N ARG A 252 -15.97 11.06 -7.95
CA ARG A 252 -17.17 10.75 -8.74
C ARG A 252 -17.48 11.86 -9.74
N ALA A 253 -17.49 13.11 -9.29
CA ALA A 253 -17.73 14.27 -10.15
C ALA A 253 -16.66 14.44 -11.24
N LYS A 254 -15.37 14.25 -10.93
CA LYS A 254 -14.28 14.32 -11.92
C LYS A 254 -14.35 13.18 -12.93
N GLN A 255 -14.62 11.96 -12.49
CA GLN A 255 -14.83 10.82 -13.40
C GLN A 255 -16.02 11.04 -14.34
N THR A 256 -17.13 11.60 -13.84
CA THR A 256 -18.27 11.98 -14.69
C THR A 256 -17.84 12.96 -15.79
N ARG A 257 -17.01 13.95 -15.48
CA ARG A 257 -16.48 14.90 -16.48
C ARG A 257 -15.60 14.20 -17.52
N TYR A 258 -14.71 13.30 -17.10
CA TYR A 258 -13.87 12.53 -18.03
C TYR A 258 -14.66 11.54 -18.91
N GLY A 259 -15.75 10.99 -18.35
CA GLY A 259 -16.64 10.03 -19.00
C GLY A 259 -17.73 10.64 -19.87
N LEU A 260 -17.96 11.95 -19.81
CA LEU A 260 -19.03 12.58 -20.58
C LEU A 260 -18.82 12.39 -22.09
N ARG A 261 -19.82 11.79 -22.75
CA ARG A 261 -19.89 11.52 -24.19
C ARG A 261 -21.29 11.88 -24.67
N GLY A 262 -21.51 13.16 -24.97
CA GLY A 262 -22.85 13.68 -25.25
C GLY A 262 -23.78 13.52 -24.04
N PRO A 263 -24.96 12.89 -24.16
CA PRO A 263 -25.88 12.67 -23.04
C PRO A 263 -25.51 11.49 -22.14
N TYR A 264 -24.48 10.70 -22.49
CA TYR A 264 -24.07 9.51 -21.75
C TYR A 264 -22.80 9.76 -20.94
N VAL A 265 -22.68 9.06 -19.80
CA VAL A 265 -21.46 9.05 -18.98
C VAL A 265 -20.84 7.67 -19.08
N ASP A 266 -19.69 7.60 -19.75
CA ASP A 266 -18.84 6.42 -19.76
C ASP A 266 -18.30 6.14 -18.35
N ARG A 267 -18.44 4.90 -17.92
CA ARG A 267 -18.04 4.39 -16.60
C ARG A 267 -17.17 3.14 -16.75
N SER A 268 -16.59 2.93 -17.93
CA SER A 268 -15.61 1.88 -18.19
C SER A 268 -14.40 1.97 -17.27
N PRO A 269 -13.70 0.86 -16.97
CA PRO A 269 -12.48 0.86 -16.17
C PRO A 269 -11.46 1.89 -16.66
N GLU A 270 -11.30 2.08 -17.98
CA GLU A 270 -10.40 3.07 -18.57
C GLU A 270 -10.77 4.50 -18.18
N THR A 271 -12.05 4.80 -18.03
CA THR A 271 -12.51 6.12 -17.60
C THR A 271 -12.44 6.28 -16.08
N LEU A 272 -12.75 5.24 -15.29
CA LEU A 272 -12.60 5.29 -13.82
C LEU A 272 -11.12 5.39 -13.40
N ASN A 273 -10.21 4.78 -14.17
CA ASN A 273 -8.77 4.84 -13.97
C ASN A 273 -8.15 6.21 -14.23
N LYS A 274 -8.87 7.15 -14.87
CA LYS A 274 -8.37 8.53 -15.06
C LYS A 274 -8.31 9.33 -13.76
N VAL A 275 -9.12 8.99 -12.75
CA VAL A 275 -9.14 9.69 -11.46
C VAL A 275 -9.03 8.66 -10.34
N VAL A 276 -7.92 8.68 -9.61
CA VAL A 276 -7.60 7.70 -8.56
C VAL A 276 -7.80 8.32 -7.18
N PRO A 277 -8.74 7.83 -6.36
CA PRO A 277 -8.88 8.23 -4.96
C PRO A 277 -7.80 7.56 -4.10
N ILE A 278 -7.12 8.36 -3.27
CA ILE A 278 -6.23 7.88 -2.21
C ILE A 278 -6.70 8.53 -0.90
N VAL A 279 -7.05 7.72 0.09
CA VAL A 279 -7.51 8.22 1.40
C VAL A 279 -6.59 7.68 2.50
N MET A 280 -6.06 8.58 3.30
CA MET A 280 -5.09 8.28 4.36
C MET A 280 -5.71 8.53 5.74
N HIS A 281 -5.61 7.54 6.61
CA HIS A 281 -6.31 7.49 7.88
C HIS A 281 -5.33 7.36 9.04
N GLY A 282 -5.77 7.71 10.26
CA GLY A 282 -5.13 7.22 11.49
C GLY A 282 -5.78 5.89 11.92
N ASP A 283 -5.02 5.01 12.56
CA ASP A 283 -5.49 3.73 13.13
C ASP A 283 -6.77 3.86 13.97
N ALA A 284 -6.73 4.69 15.02
CA ALA A 284 -7.85 4.82 15.95
C ALA A 284 -9.11 5.40 15.28
N ALA A 285 -8.93 6.35 14.38
CA ALA A 285 -10.05 7.01 13.69
C ALA A 285 -10.69 6.10 12.63
N PHE A 286 -9.87 5.35 11.88
CA PHE A 286 -10.33 4.38 10.90
C PHE A 286 -11.20 3.30 11.55
N ALA A 287 -10.78 2.80 12.73
CA ALA A 287 -11.52 1.76 13.43
C ALA A 287 -12.75 2.30 14.19
N GLY A 288 -12.72 3.56 14.65
CA GLY A 288 -13.74 4.12 15.54
C GLY A 288 -14.82 4.99 14.89
N GLN A 289 -14.56 5.64 13.75
CA GLN A 289 -15.51 6.58 13.14
C GLN A 289 -16.47 5.89 12.17
N GLY A 290 -17.77 5.87 12.51
CA GLY A 290 -18.80 5.21 11.70
C GLY A 290 -18.97 5.75 10.28
N ILE A 291 -18.62 7.02 10.04
CA ILE A 291 -18.70 7.65 8.70
C ILE A 291 -17.81 6.95 7.67
N TRP A 292 -16.71 6.36 8.12
CA TRP A 292 -15.86 5.56 7.25
C TRP A 292 -16.59 4.29 6.79
N ALA A 293 -17.25 3.58 7.70
CA ALA A 293 -18.01 2.37 7.38
C ALA A 293 -19.23 2.66 6.48
N GLU A 294 -19.84 3.84 6.63
CA GLU A 294 -20.86 4.35 5.70
C GLU A 294 -20.26 4.62 4.31
N THR A 295 -19.09 5.24 4.24
CA THR A 295 -18.39 5.52 2.98
C THR A 295 -18.01 4.22 2.26
N LEU A 296 -17.52 3.22 2.99
CA LEU A 296 -17.22 1.89 2.46
C LEU A 296 -18.48 1.22 1.86
N ASN A 297 -19.65 1.39 2.49
CA ASN A 297 -20.91 0.87 1.97
C ASN A 297 -21.31 1.48 0.60
N LEU A 298 -20.75 2.64 0.24
CA LEU A 298 -20.99 3.27 -1.06
C LEU A 298 -20.13 2.71 -2.19
N ALA A 299 -19.09 1.92 -1.89
CA ALA A 299 -18.06 1.50 -2.83
C ALA A 299 -18.64 0.85 -4.10
N ASP A 300 -19.54 -0.12 -3.96
CA ASP A 300 -20.12 -0.88 -5.08
C ASP A 300 -21.49 -0.36 -5.56
N LEU A 301 -22.03 0.69 -4.93
CA LEU A 301 -23.32 1.24 -5.34
C LEU A 301 -23.18 2.01 -6.64
N LYS A 302 -23.92 1.63 -7.70
CA LYS A 302 -23.84 2.23 -9.06
C LYS A 302 -23.82 3.76 -9.08
N ALA A 303 -24.60 4.41 -8.22
CA ALA A 303 -24.69 5.87 -8.12
C ALA A 303 -23.48 6.54 -7.47
N TYR A 304 -22.69 5.80 -6.68
CA TYR A 304 -21.62 6.34 -5.83
C TYR A 304 -20.23 5.79 -6.16
N THR A 305 -20.13 4.56 -6.68
CA THR A 305 -18.87 3.90 -7.02
C THR A 305 -17.87 4.84 -7.70
N VAL A 306 -16.59 4.68 -7.38
CA VAL A 306 -15.48 5.37 -8.05
C VAL A 306 -14.47 4.39 -8.64
N GLY A 307 -14.82 3.11 -8.77
CA GLY A 307 -13.93 2.06 -9.25
C GLY A 307 -12.78 1.80 -8.27
N GLY A 308 -13.11 1.60 -7.00
CA GLY A 308 -12.15 1.38 -5.92
C GLY A 308 -11.38 2.61 -5.46
N THR A 309 -11.13 2.67 -4.14
CA THR A 309 -10.29 3.66 -3.45
C THR A 309 -9.09 2.94 -2.84
N ILE A 310 -7.91 3.55 -2.93
CA ILE A 310 -6.72 3.06 -2.22
C ILE A 310 -6.71 3.69 -0.83
N HIS A 311 -6.83 2.86 0.19
CA HIS A 311 -6.83 3.28 1.59
C HIS A 311 -5.45 3.01 2.21
N ILE A 312 -4.91 4.00 2.91
CA ILE A 312 -3.65 3.89 3.66
C ILE A 312 -3.95 4.21 5.12
N ILE A 313 -3.74 3.25 6.01
CA ILE A 313 -3.82 3.50 7.44
C ILE A 313 -2.41 3.80 7.93
N VAL A 314 -2.16 5.04 8.35
CA VAL A 314 -0.91 5.41 9.02
C VAL A 314 -1.01 4.90 10.46
N ASN A 315 -0.71 3.61 10.63
CA ASN A 315 -0.85 2.90 11.90
C ASN A 315 0.42 3.09 12.74
N ASN A 316 0.35 3.99 13.70
CA ASN A 316 1.42 4.27 14.66
C ASN A 316 1.17 3.63 16.02
N LEU A 317 0.21 2.71 16.11
CA LEU A 317 -0.15 1.95 17.31
C LEU A 317 -0.54 2.84 18.50
N ILE A 318 -1.09 4.04 18.24
CA ILE A 318 -1.56 4.94 19.30
C ILE A 318 -2.47 6.05 18.77
N GLY A 319 -3.70 6.08 19.29
CA GLY A 319 -4.65 7.17 19.19
C GLY A 319 -4.53 8.16 20.33
N PHE A 320 -3.69 9.20 20.17
CA PHE A 320 -3.39 10.19 21.22
C PHE A 320 -2.77 9.55 22.49
N THR A 321 -3.58 9.11 23.45
CA THR A 321 -3.13 8.39 24.66
C THR A 321 -3.71 6.98 24.75
N THR A 322 -4.62 6.63 23.85
CA THR A 322 -5.31 5.33 23.80
C THR A 322 -4.41 4.32 23.11
N LYS A 323 -4.27 3.12 23.68
CA LYS A 323 -3.46 2.03 23.10
C LYS A 323 -4.27 1.21 22.11
N PRO A 324 -3.65 0.41 21.21
CA PRO A 324 -4.38 -0.40 20.22
C PRO A 324 -5.40 -1.36 20.85
N THR A 325 -5.10 -1.93 22.02
CA THR A 325 -6.01 -2.80 22.78
C THR A 325 -7.27 -2.11 23.30
N GLU A 326 -7.29 -0.78 23.27
CA GLU A 326 -8.38 0.09 23.74
C GLU A 326 -9.06 0.83 22.57
N GLU A 327 -8.51 0.75 21.35
CA GLU A 327 -9.01 1.45 20.16
C GLU A 327 -10.13 0.70 19.44
N HIS A 328 -10.06 -0.64 19.40
CA HIS A 328 -11.01 -1.47 18.67
C HIS A 328 -11.14 -2.88 19.24
N SER A 329 -12.24 -3.57 18.93
CA SER A 329 -12.54 -4.93 19.41
C SER A 329 -12.05 -6.05 18.48
N SER A 330 -11.19 -5.73 17.51
CA SER A 330 -10.57 -6.66 16.55
C SER A 330 -9.05 -6.70 16.74
N ARG A 331 -8.32 -7.53 15.96
CA ARG A 331 -6.85 -7.60 16.04
C ARG A 331 -6.20 -6.42 15.32
N PHE A 332 -6.72 -6.06 14.15
CA PHE A 332 -6.20 -4.96 13.34
C PHE A 332 -7.24 -3.85 13.19
N ALA A 333 -6.78 -2.60 13.17
CA ALA A 333 -7.62 -1.44 12.87
C ALA A 333 -8.32 -1.59 11.50
N SER A 334 -7.68 -2.26 10.54
CA SER A 334 -8.23 -2.51 9.21
C SER A 334 -9.34 -3.56 9.16
N ASP A 335 -9.59 -4.33 10.24
CA ASP A 335 -10.55 -5.44 10.20
C ASP A 335 -11.99 -4.97 9.90
N ILE A 336 -12.32 -3.70 10.19
CA ILE A 336 -13.60 -3.09 9.82
C ILE A 336 -13.82 -3.06 8.29
N ALA A 337 -12.75 -3.12 7.48
CA ALA A 337 -12.82 -3.21 6.02
C ALA A 337 -13.28 -4.56 5.48
N LYS A 338 -13.24 -5.61 6.29
CA LYS A 338 -13.74 -6.95 5.92
C LYS A 338 -15.26 -7.00 5.74
N ARG A 339 -15.97 -5.91 6.01
CA ARG A 339 -17.38 -5.74 5.61
C ARG A 339 -17.55 -5.74 4.08
N GLN A 340 -16.48 -5.42 3.33
CA GLN A 340 -16.44 -5.52 1.88
C GLN A 340 -15.34 -6.48 1.43
N SER A 341 -15.42 -6.93 0.18
CA SER A 341 -14.42 -7.77 -0.48
C SER A 341 -13.17 -6.96 -0.87
N VAL A 342 -12.42 -6.48 0.11
CA VAL A 342 -11.22 -5.64 -0.08
C VAL A 342 -9.98 -6.36 0.46
N PRO A 343 -8.92 -6.56 -0.35
CA PRO A 343 -7.68 -7.13 0.16
C PRO A 343 -6.99 -6.15 1.12
N ILE A 344 -6.41 -6.69 2.18
CA ILE A 344 -5.74 -5.92 3.22
C ILE A 344 -4.26 -6.34 3.25
N PHE A 345 -3.37 -5.37 3.21
CA PHE A 345 -1.93 -5.59 3.32
C PHE A 345 -1.39 -4.82 4.52
N HIS A 346 -0.84 -5.55 5.48
CA HIS A 346 -0.10 -5.00 6.60
C HIS A 346 1.37 -4.99 6.24
N VAL A 347 2.06 -3.87 6.44
CA VAL A 347 3.46 -3.73 6.03
C VAL A 347 4.24 -3.04 7.13
N ASN A 348 5.39 -3.60 7.47
CA ASN A 348 6.36 -2.98 8.36
C ASN A 348 6.96 -1.75 7.67
N ALA A 349 6.76 -0.56 8.24
CA ALA A 349 7.23 0.70 7.67
C ALA A 349 8.76 0.83 7.63
N GLU A 350 9.49 0.04 8.44
CA GLU A 350 10.96 -0.02 8.45
C GLU A 350 11.53 -0.90 7.32
N ASP A 351 10.68 -1.58 6.54
CA ASP A 351 11.04 -2.20 5.26
C ASP A 351 10.48 -1.37 4.10
N PRO A 352 11.15 -0.28 3.70
CA PRO A 352 10.63 0.62 2.69
C PRO A 352 10.54 -0.03 1.30
N ASP A 353 11.33 -1.08 1.05
CA ASP A 353 11.25 -1.89 -0.17
C ASP A 353 9.90 -2.65 -0.20
N ALA A 354 9.50 -3.26 0.91
CA ALA A 354 8.19 -3.89 1.05
C ALA A 354 7.05 -2.87 0.89
N VAL A 355 7.18 -1.70 1.51
CA VAL A 355 6.19 -0.62 1.40
C VAL A 355 5.97 -0.22 -0.05
N VAL A 356 7.03 -0.03 -0.84
CA VAL A 356 6.93 0.30 -2.26
C VAL A 356 6.31 -0.84 -3.06
N ARG A 357 6.71 -2.10 -2.82
CA ARG A 357 6.09 -3.26 -3.50
C ARG A 357 4.59 -3.33 -3.28
N ILE A 358 4.14 -3.12 -2.04
CA ILE A 358 2.71 -3.15 -1.70
C ILE A 358 1.98 -1.94 -2.25
N GLY A 359 2.61 -0.76 -2.28
CA GLY A 359 2.05 0.41 -2.97
C GLY A 359 1.75 0.13 -4.44
N LYS A 360 2.72 -0.46 -5.15
CA LYS A 360 2.53 -0.92 -6.53
C LYS A 360 1.42 -1.96 -6.64
N LEU A 361 1.44 -3.00 -5.82
CA LEU A 361 0.44 -4.07 -5.84
C LEU A 361 -0.98 -3.54 -5.62
N ALA A 362 -1.17 -2.64 -4.66
CA ALA A 362 -2.46 -2.03 -4.36
C ALA A 362 -2.99 -1.17 -5.53
N ALA A 363 -2.10 -0.41 -6.18
CA ALA A 363 -2.44 0.40 -7.35
C ALA A 363 -2.80 -0.48 -8.57
N GLU A 364 -2.03 -1.54 -8.83
CA GLU A 364 -2.33 -2.53 -9.88
C GLU A 364 -3.65 -3.25 -9.62
N TYR A 365 -3.92 -3.66 -8.37
CA TYR A 365 -5.15 -4.32 -7.98
C TYR A 365 -6.35 -3.41 -8.22
N ARG A 366 -6.28 -2.16 -7.79
CA ARG A 366 -7.33 -1.16 -8.02
C ARG A 366 -7.54 -0.90 -9.51
N ALA A 367 -6.48 -0.81 -10.30
CA ALA A 367 -6.58 -0.59 -11.74
C ALA A 367 -7.24 -1.77 -12.48
N THR A 368 -7.04 -2.99 -11.98
CA THR A 368 -7.54 -4.24 -12.59
C THR A 368 -8.96 -4.58 -12.15
N PHE A 369 -9.26 -4.44 -10.85
CA PHE A 369 -10.49 -4.94 -10.23
C PHE A 369 -11.30 -3.88 -9.47
N GLY A 370 -10.92 -2.60 -9.57
CA GLY A 370 -11.59 -1.50 -8.87
C GLY A 370 -13.07 -1.42 -9.25
N ASN A 371 -13.92 -1.71 -8.27
CA ASN A 371 -15.38 -1.64 -8.39
C ASN A 371 -15.96 -0.49 -7.57
#